data_AF-A0A373MIZ2-F1
#
_entry.id   AF-A0A373MIZ2-F1
#
_cell.length_a   1.000
_cell.length_b   1.000
_cell.length_c   1.000
_cell.angle_alpha   90.00
_cell.angle_beta   90.00
_cell.angle_gamma   90.00
#
_symmetry.space_group_name_H-M   'P 1'
#
loop_
_entity.id
_entity.type
_entity.pdbx_description
1 polymer ?
#
loop_
_entity_poly.entity_id
_entity_poly.type
_entity_poly.pdbx_seq_one_letter_code
_entity_poly.pdbx_strand_id
1 'polypeptide(L)'
;MPKLIELWGMNIRTDVEAKKLHATDREMTTPLFLLQCVQLGISIRDLDLLTIGMVNDMFVESRNDEYKGWRQVATQEDFDRF
;
A
#
# COMPACT_ATOMS: atom_id res chain seq x y z
N MET A 1 -30.24 -25.96 -3.21
CA MET A 1 -29.42 -25.58 -4.38
C MET A 1 -29.76 -24.21 -5.00
N PRO A 2 -31.02 -23.73 -5.09
CA PRO A 2 -31.34 -22.41 -5.67
C PRO A 2 -30.75 -21.22 -4.90
N LYS A 3 -30.74 -21.32 -3.56
CA LYS A 3 -30.28 -20.28 -2.64
C LYS A 3 -28.80 -19.91 -2.80
N LEU A 4 -27.98 -20.86 -3.27
CA LEU A 4 -26.55 -20.62 -3.47
C LEU A 4 -26.34 -19.70 -4.68
N ILE A 5 -27.05 -19.93 -5.78
CA ILE A 5 -27.01 -19.10 -7.01
C ILE A 5 -27.47 -17.67 -6.72
N GLU A 6 -28.50 -17.49 -5.89
CA GLU A 6 -28.95 -16.18 -5.45
C GLU A 6 -27.88 -15.45 -4.62
N LEU A 7 -27.21 -16.16 -3.70
CA LEU A 7 -26.08 -15.62 -2.92
C LEU A 7 -24.89 -15.25 -3.81
N TRP A 8 -24.55 -16.08 -4.80
CA TRP A 8 -23.52 -15.76 -5.79
C TRP A 8 -23.90 -14.54 -6.65
N GLY A 9 -25.17 -14.43 -7.06
CA GLY A 9 -25.70 -13.28 -7.80
C GLY A 9 -25.71 -11.98 -7.00
N MET A 10 -25.86 -12.05 -5.67
CA MET A 10 -25.70 -10.89 -4.79
C MET A 10 -24.24 -10.44 -4.66
N ASN A 11 -23.30 -11.39 -4.57
CA ASN A 11 -21.86 -11.07 -4.51
C ASN A 11 -21.37 -10.34 -5.78
N ILE A 12 -21.88 -10.72 -6.95
CA ILE A 12 -21.59 -10.05 -8.25
C ILE A 12 -22.17 -8.62 -8.29
N ARG A 13 -23.27 -8.35 -7.57
CA ARG A 13 -23.88 -7.02 -7.47
C ARG A 13 -23.15 -6.10 -6.51
N THR A 14 -22.46 -6.67 -5.51
CA THR A 14 -21.56 -5.95 -4.61
C THR A 14 -20.14 -5.92 -5.16
N ASP A 15 -19.97 -5.72 -6.48
CA ASP A 15 -18.73 -5.16 -6.99
C ASP A 15 -18.51 -3.84 -6.26
N VAL A 16 -17.69 -3.90 -5.21
CA VAL A 16 -17.11 -2.71 -4.59
C VAL A 16 -16.48 -1.98 -5.76
N GLU A 17 -17.03 -0.82 -6.13
CA GLU A 17 -16.55 -0.06 -7.28
C GLU A 17 -15.02 -0.02 -7.21
N ALA A 18 -14.39 -0.68 -8.17
CA ALA A 18 -12.94 -0.75 -8.19
C ALA A 18 -12.44 0.69 -8.20
N LYS A 19 -11.66 1.08 -7.19
CA LYS A 19 -11.03 2.40 -7.15
C LYS A 19 -10.36 2.63 -8.50
N LYS A 20 -10.61 3.80 -9.10
CA LYS A 20 -9.96 4.18 -10.36
C LYS A 20 -8.44 4.01 -10.17
N LEU A 21 -7.90 3.01 -10.84
CA LEU A 21 -6.46 2.78 -10.88
C LEU A 21 -5.84 3.98 -11.57
N HIS A 22 -4.95 4.69 -10.88
CA HIS A 22 -4.12 5.70 -11.51
C HIS A 22 -3.21 5.02 -12.54
N ALA A 23 -2.77 5.74 -13.56
CA ALA A 23 -1.88 5.19 -14.60
C ALA A 23 -0.56 4.61 -14.04
N THR A 24 -0.22 4.96 -12.80
CA THR A 24 0.92 4.47 -12.02
C THR A 24 0.60 3.31 -11.08
N ASP A 25 -0.68 2.97 -10.86
CA ASP A 25 -1.06 1.83 -10.02
C ASP A 25 -0.75 0.54 -10.77
N ARG A 26 0.45 0.01 -10.53
CA ARG A 26 0.83 -1.33 -10.97
C ARG A 26 0.29 -2.33 -9.97
N GLU A 27 -0.26 -3.43 -10.46
CA GLU A 27 -0.62 -4.56 -9.60
C GLU A 27 0.60 -5.01 -8.79
N MET A 28 0.43 -5.12 -7.46
CA MET A 28 1.50 -5.55 -6.57
C MET A 28 1.78 -7.03 -6.81
N THR A 29 2.88 -7.32 -7.48
CA THR A 29 3.34 -8.70 -7.70
C THR A 29 4.39 -9.08 -6.66
N THR A 30 4.50 -10.37 -6.34
CA THR A 30 5.51 -10.88 -5.38
C THR A 30 6.94 -10.43 -5.71
N PRO A 31 7.41 -10.45 -6.98
CA PRO A 31 8.75 -9.96 -7.30
C PRO A 31 8.92 -8.46 -7.03
N LEU A 32 7.89 -7.65 -7.32
CA LEU A 32 7.93 -6.21 -7.07
C LEU A 32 7.96 -5.92 -5.56
N PHE A 33 7.17 -6.64 -4.79
CA PHE A 33 7.16 -6.55 -3.32
C PHE A 33 8.54 -6.87 -2.73
N LEU A 34 9.16 -7.98 -3.15
CA LEU A 34 10.49 -8.36 -2.67
C LEU A 34 11.57 -7.34 -3.08
N LEU A 35 11.44 -6.74 -4.27
CA LEU A 35 12.32 -5.65 -4.68
C LEU A 35 12.18 -4.43 -3.76
N GLN A 36 10.95 -4.04 -3.41
CA GLN A 36 10.70 -2.95 -2.46
C GLN A 36 11.28 -3.27 -1.07
N CYS A 37 11.17 -4.51 -0.60
CA CYS A 37 11.80 -4.94 0.66
C CYS A 37 13.31 -4.68 0.63
N VAL A 38 13.98 -5.07 -0.46
CA VAL A 38 15.43 -4.87 -0.63
C VAL A 38 15.78 -3.38 -0.71
N GLN A 39 14.95 -2.56 -1.37
CA GLN A 39 15.15 -1.10 -1.46
C GLN A 39 15.07 -0.42 -0.09
N LEU A 40 14.19 -0.92 0.78
CA LEU A 40 14.07 -0.49 2.19
C LEU A 40 15.16 -1.11 3.10
N GLY A 41 16.00 -2.00 2.59
CA GLY A 41 17.01 -2.71 3.38
C GLY A 41 16.44 -3.80 4.29
N ILE A 42 15.21 -4.27 4.05
CA ILE A 42 14.55 -5.32 4.83
C ILE A 42 15.06 -6.69 4.37
N SER A 43 15.55 -7.50 5.31
CA SER A 43 15.94 -8.88 5.02
C SER A 43 14.70 -9.74 4.78
N ILE A 44 14.79 -10.68 3.83
CA ILE A 44 13.73 -11.68 3.62
C ILE A 44 13.40 -12.44 4.91
N ARG A 45 14.37 -12.62 5.81
CA ARG A 45 14.17 -13.30 7.10
C ARG A 45 13.26 -12.54 8.05
N ASP A 46 13.22 -11.20 7.95
CA ASP A 46 12.45 -10.34 8.84
C ASP A 46 11.02 -10.09 8.32
N LEU A 47 10.69 -10.64 7.15
CA LEU A 47 9.35 -10.52 6.55
C LEU A 47 8.27 -11.30 7.31
N ASP A 48 8.65 -12.19 8.23
CA ASP A 48 7.71 -12.87 9.13
C ASP A 48 7.14 -11.92 10.21
N LEU A 49 7.87 -10.85 10.53
CA LEU A 49 7.47 -9.81 11.48
C LEU A 49 6.62 -8.70 10.84
N LEU A 50 6.56 -8.64 9.51
CA LEU A 50 5.96 -7.52 8.77
C LEU A 50 4.84 -8.01 7.86
N THR A 51 3.78 -7.20 7.78
CA THR A 51 2.73 -7.42 6.79
C THR A 51 3.11 -6.74 5.47
N ILE A 52 2.58 -7.26 4.36
CA ILE A 52 2.75 -6.65 3.03
C ILE A 52 2.34 -5.17 3.04
N GLY A 53 1.26 -4.84 3.75
CA GLY A 53 0.77 -3.46 3.88
C GLY A 53 1.78 -2.54 4.56
N MET A 54 2.39 -2.96 5.66
CA MET A 54 3.38 -2.15 6.38
C MET A 54 4.61 -1.84 5.52
N VAL A 55 5.12 -2.83 4.79
CA VAL A 55 6.25 -2.62 3.89
C VAL A 55 5.89 -1.66 2.76
N ASN A 56 4.68 -1.78 2.21
CA ASN A 56 4.21 -0.88 1.15
C ASN A 56 4.05 0.55 1.67
N ASP A 57 3.50 0.74 2.87
CA ASP A 57 3.35 2.05 3.50
C ASP A 57 4.72 2.71 3.75
N MET A 58 5.67 1.96 4.30
CA MET A 58 7.06 2.44 4.48
C MET A 58 7.72 2.81 3.14
N PHE A 59 7.48 2.04 2.09
CA PHE A 59 8.02 2.32 0.76
C PHE A 59 7.43 3.60 0.14
N VAL A 60 6.12 3.82 0.30
CA VAL A 60 5.47 5.07 -0.14
C VAL A 60 6.02 6.26 0.63
N GLU A 61 6.15 6.14 1.95
CA GLU A 61 6.67 7.22 2.79
C GLU A 61 8.12 7.56 2.43
N SER A 62 8.98 6.56 2.20
CA SER A 62 10.37 6.80 1.80
C SER A 62 10.48 7.54 0.45
N ARG A 63 9.48 7.41 -0.44
CA ARG A 63 9.43 8.17 -1.70
C ARG A 63 8.91 9.58 -1.50
N ASN A 64 8.00 9.78 -0.54
CA ASN A 64 7.47 11.09 -0.19
C ASN A 64 8.52 11.96 0.50
N ASP A 65 9.40 11.37 1.32
CA ASP A 65 10.53 12.06 1.96
C ASP A 65 11.50 12.69 0.94
N GLU A 66 11.68 12.03 -0.20
CA GLU A 66 12.53 12.54 -1.30
C GLU A 66 11.86 13.67 -2.10
N TYR A 67 10.54 13.87 -1.95
CA TYR A 67 9.79 14.83 -2.75
C TYR A 67 10.03 16.27 -2.27
N LYS A 68 10.66 17.09 -3.13
CA LYS A 68 11.00 18.48 -2.80
C LYS A 68 9.90 19.50 -3.14
N GLY A 69 8.78 19.05 -3.71
CA GLY A 69 7.71 19.93 -4.17
C GLY A 69 6.66 20.29 -3.11
N TRP A 70 6.84 19.85 -1.86
CA TRP A 70 5.92 20.17 -0.77
C TRP A 70 5.91 21.67 -0.52
N ARG A 71 4.72 22.28 -0.49
CA ARG A 71 4.56 23.71 -0.15
C ARG A 71 5.01 24.01 1.29
N GLN A 72 4.90 23.02 2.17
CA GLN A 72 5.21 23.13 3.58
C GLN A 72 5.77 21.79 4.04
N VAL A 73 6.91 21.81 4.73
CA VAL A 73 7.57 20.64 5.29
C VAL A 73 7.53 20.80 6.79
N ALA A 74 7.08 19.77 7.52
CA ALA A 74 7.06 19.81 8.97
C ALA A 74 8.49 19.94 9.50
N THR A 75 8.70 20.91 10.39
CA THR A 75 9.99 21.17 11.03
C THR A 75 10.05 20.51 12.40
N GLN A 76 11.25 20.35 12.96
CA GLN A 76 11.40 19.85 14.34
C GLN A 76 10.57 20.68 15.34
N GLU A 77 10.48 22.00 15.15
CA GLU A 77 9.65 22.87 16.00
C GLU A 77 8.17 22.53 15.96
N ASP A 78 7.66 21.97 14.86
CA ASP A 78 6.26 21.53 14.74
C ASP A 78 5.99 20.27 15.58
N PHE A 79 6.97 19.37 15.67
CA PHE A 79 6.89 18.17 16.51
C PHE A 79 7.05 18.50 18.00
N ASP A 80 7.93 19.45 18.34
CA ASP A 80 8.16 19.86 19.73
C ASP A 80 6.95 20.64 20.33
N ARG A 81 6.02 21.09 19.49
CA ARG A 81 4.77 21.77 19.88
C ARG A 81 3.59 20.81 20.14
N PHE A 82 3.73 19.53 19.87
CA PHE A 82 2.70 18.48 20.06
C PHE A 82 2.73 17.88 21.47
#